data_AF-A0AAD2K7H4-F1
#
_entry.id   AF-A0AAD2K7H4-F1
#
_cell.length_a   1.000
_cell.length_b   1.000
_cell.length_c   1.000
_cell.angle_alpha   90.00
_cell.angle_beta   90.00
_cell.angle_gamma   90.00
#
_symmetry.space_group_name_H-M   'P 1'
#
loop_
_entity.id
_entity.type
_entity.pdbx_description
1 polymer ?
#
loop_
_entity_poly.entity_id
_entity_poly.type
_entity_poly.pdbx_seq_one_letter_code
_entity_poly.pdbx_strand_id
1 'polypeptide(L)'
;MGPEVKNPISLARQILDHSRVPDPLYRIPPLTLVSHGAHAFARTANLNLVEPQHLITDKARKQWARWKTRLNNPLDVPRTEDEDSVFQDTVGAVVWDTEANEFAAGVSSGGILLKHAGRAAVYGAGCWAQNCSVSGERSGMACRSGEYIIRANLARSICHAVDADIQKDGDIHETLRKVLVEEFWLPSRSPSNPDPSAGIVLLVAEADDDGLCTDTSTRLVCIHDCEYGCRLFFVRQVREGRLRSSVSSAAIHSSLPQAVIFRRPMTHASKAGGPHVFITGFAM
;
A
#
# COMPACT_ATOMS: atom_id res chain seq x y z
N MET A 1 -15.57 -12.97 -12.87
CA MET A 1 -15.83 -12.76 -11.43
C MET A 1 -14.50 -12.85 -10.68
N GLY A 2 -14.37 -12.16 -9.54
CA GLY A 2 -13.18 -12.29 -8.68
C GLY A 2 -13.13 -13.66 -7.98
N PRO A 3 -12.02 -14.02 -7.31
CA PRO A 3 -11.79 -15.39 -6.86
C PRO A 3 -12.60 -15.86 -5.63
N GLU A 4 -13.75 -15.23 -5.29
CA GLU A 4 -14.64 -15.67 -4.18
C GLU A 4 -13.92 -15.93 -2.84
N VAL A 5 -12.75 -15.33 -2.63
CA VAL A 5 -11.95 -15.47 -1.41
C VAL A 5 -12.32 -14.37 -0.43
N LYS A 6 -12.62 -14.72 0.82
CA LYS A 6 -12.94 -13.75 1.87
C LYS A 6 -11.84 -12.71 2.08
N ASN A 7 -10.58 -13.15 2.06
CA ASN A 7 -9.40 -12.31 2.28
C ASN A 7 -8.42 -12.44 1.09
N PRO A 8 -8.48 -11.54 0.09
CA PRO A 8 -7.61 -11.61 -1.08
C PRO A 8 -6.10 -11.55 -0.74
N ILE A 9 -5.73 -10.84 0.32
CA ILE A 9 -4.32 -10.76 0.78
C ILE A 9 -3.79 -12.12 1.25
N SER A 10 -4.65 -12.99 1.82
CA SER A 10 -4.27 -14.34 2.21
C SER A 10 -3.98 -15.21 0.98
N LEU A 11 -4.74 -15.05 -0.10
CA LEU A 11 -4.46 -15.71 -1.37
C LEU A 11 -3.12 -15.24 -1.97
N ALA A 12 -2.86 -13.93 -1.97
CA ALA A 12 -1.59 -13.39 -2.43
C ALA A 12 -0.40 -13.97 -1.64
N ARG A 13 -0.56 -14.10 -0.31
CA ARG A 13 0.44 -14.74 0.54
C ARG A 13 0.67 -16.21 0.19
N GLN A 14 -0.39 -16.99 -0.01
CA GLN A 14 -0.28 -18.40 -0.41
C GLN A 14 0.41 -18.55 -1.78
N ILE A 15 0.15 -17.65 -2.74
CA ILE A 15 0.84 -17.63 -4.04
C ILE A 15 2.34 -17.34 -3.85
N LEU A 16 2.69 -16.36 -3.00
CA LEU A 16 4.09 -16.05 -2.67
C LEU A 16 4.80 -17.22 -1.98
N ASP A 17 4.15 -17.86 -1.02
CA ASP A 17 4.74 -19.00 -0.31
C ASP A 17 4.93 -20.20 -1.25
N HIS A 18 3.97 -20.44 -2.15
CA HIS A 18 4.09 -21.46 -3.20
C HIS A 18 5.22 -21.14 -4.18
N SER A 19 5.42 -19.88 -4.54
CA SER A 19 6.46 -19.51 -5.52
C SER A 19 7.88 -19.65 -4.99
N ARG A 20 8.06 -19.75 -3.67
CA ARG A 20 9.34 -20.03 -3.01
C ARG A 20 9.73 -21.51 -3.03
N VAL A 21 8.78 -22.41 -3.32
CA VAL A 21 9.05 -23.85 -3.40
C VAL A 21 9.46 -24.19 -4.84
N PRO A 22 10.66 -24.78 -5.06
CA PRO A 22 11.08 -25.21 -6.38
C PRO A 22 10.10 -26.23 -6.99
N ASP A 23 9.65 -25.97 -8.21
CA ASP A 23 8.82 -26.93 -8.96
C ASP A 23 9.68 -28.16 -9.32
N PRO A 24 9.16 -29.40 -9.18
CA PRO A 24 9.91 -30.62 -9.51
C PRO A 24 10.42 -30.70 -10.95
N LEU A 25 9.83 -29.92 -11.87
CA LEU A 25 10.24 -29.82 -13.27
C LEU A 25 11.00 -28.51 -13.56
N TYR A 26 11.49 -27.83 -12.52
CA TYR A 26 12.25 -26.58 -12.61
C TYR A 26 11.52 -25.43 -13.32
N ARG A 27 10.19 -25.47 -13.34
CA ARG A 27 9.39 -24.37 -13.86
C ARG A 27 9.39 -23.22 -12.85
N ILE A 28 9.41 -21.99 -13.36
CA ILE A 28 9.26 -20.80 -12.52
C ILE A 28 7.78 -20.75 -12.08
N PRO A 29 7.49 -20.82 -10.78
CA PRO A 29 6.10 -20.76 -10.29
C PRO A 29 5.45 -19.39 -10.60
N PRO A 30 4.11 -19.33 -10.70
CA PRO A 30 3.42 -18.09 -10.99
C PRO A 30 3.53 -17.11 -9.80
N LEU A 31 3.81 -15.83 -10.11
CA LEU A 31 3.76 -14.74 -9.13
C LEU A 31 2.39 -14.05 -9.07
N THR A 32 1.62 -14.15 -10.15
CA THR A 32 0.31 -13.49 -10.29
C THR A 32 -0.68 -14.46 -10.90
N LEU A 33 -1.83 -14.62 -10.25
CA LEU A 33 -2.97 -15.36 -10.78
C LEU A 33 -4.20 -14.47 -10.79
N VAL A 34 -5.07 -14.63 -11.79
CA VAL A 34 -6.29 -13.83 -11.93
C VAL A 34 -7.51 -14.71 -12.20
N SER A 35 -8.69 -14.17 -11.92
CA SER A 35 -9.98 -14.77 -12.29
C SER A 35 -10.09 -16.25 -11.86
N HIS A 36 -10.50 -17.14 -12.77
CA HIS A 36 -10.70 -18.56 -12.51
C HIS A 36 -9.44 -19.29 -12.06
N GLY A 37 -8.26 -18.92 -12.58
CA GLY A 37 -6.99 -19.54 -12.17
C GLY A 37 -6.65 -19.23 -10.70
N ALA A 38 -6.87 -17.99 -10.27
CA ALA A 38 -6.73 -17.61 -8.87
C ALA A 38 -7.73 -18.32 -7.96
N HIS A 39 -8.97 -18.47 -8.42
CA HIS A 39 -10.01 -19.20 -7.70
C HIS A 39 -9.67 -20.69 -7.54
N ALA A 40 -9.22 -21.34 -8.61
CA ALA A 40 -8.80 -22.74 -8.57
C ALA A 40 -7.62 -22.95 -7.61
N PHE A 41 -6.64 -22.05 -7.64
CA PHE A 41 -5.51 -22.07 -6.69
C PHE A 41 -5.96 -21.85 -5.24
N ALA A 42 -6.93 -20.96 -5.02
CA ALA A 42 -7.48 -20.73 -3.68
C ALA A 42 -8.13 -21.99 -3.09
N ARG A 43 -8.80 -22.81 -3.93
CA ARG A 43 -9.33 -24.13 -3.53
C ARG A 43 -8.21 -25.07 -3.12
N THR A 44 -7.15 -25.19 -3.93
CA THR A 44 -6.03 -26.09 -3.61
C THR A 44 -5.26 -25.66 -2.37
N ALA A 45 -5.22 -24.35 -2.10
CA ALA A 45 -4.60 -23.78 -0.90
C ALA A 45 -5.52 -23.82 0.35
N ASN A 46 -6.68 -24.49 0.29
CA ASN A 46 -7.66 -24.59 1.38
C ASN A 46 -8.05 -23.25 2.02
N LEU A 47 -8.18 -22.20 1.20
CA LEU A 47 -8.60 -20.89 1.68
C LEU A 47 -10.11 -20.82 1.89
N ASN A 48 -10.55 -19.92 2.76
CA ASN A 48 -11.96 -19.68 3.04
C ASN A 48 -12.63 -19.00 1.82
N LEU A 49 -13.33 -19.80 1.03
CA LEU A 49 -14.15 -19.37 -0.08
C LEU A 49 -15.55 -19.02 0.41
N VAL A 50 -16.08 -17.91 -0.09
CA VAL A 50 -17.39 -17.40 0.30
C VAL A 50 -18.18 -17.03 -0.94
N GLU A 51 -19.48 -17.32 -0.90
CA GLU A 51 -20.42 -16.84 -1.91
C GLU A 51 -20.30 -15.33 -2.10
N PRO A 52 -20.33 -14.81 -3.34
CA PRO A 52 -20.18 -13.37 -3.63
C PRO A 52 -21.14 -12.49 -2.82
N GLN A 53 -22.33 -13.00 -2.50
CA GLN A 53 -23.35 -12.28 -1.73
C GLN A 53 -22.87 -11.92 -0.32
N HIS A 54 -22.01 -12.74 0.30
CA HIS A 54 -21.45 -12.47 1.61
C HIS A 54 -20.41 -11.35 1.63
N LEU A 55 -19.87 -10.98 0.46
CA LEU A 55 -18.92 -9.87 0.31
C LEU A 55 -19.62 -8.52 0.09
N ILE A 56 -20.93 -8.53 -0.16
CA ILE A 56 -21.70 -7.32 -0.50
C ILE A 56 -22.39 -6.79 0.75
N THR A 57 -21.95 -5.63 1.23
CA THR A 57 -22.63 -4.92 2.31
C THR A 57 -23.84 -4.13 1.80
N ASP A 58 -24.80 -3.84 2.68
CA ASP A 58 -25.95 -2.98 2.33
C ASP A 58 -25.52 -1.58 1.89
N LYS A 59 -24.44 -1.05 2.50
CA LYS A 59 -23.83 0.22 2.10
C LYS A 59 -23.34 0.15 0.65
N ALA A 60 -22.55 -0.88 0.31
CA ALA A 60 -22.03 -1.06 -1.05
C ALA A 60 -23.15 -1.25 -2.07
N ARG A 61 -24.23 -1.98 -1.71
CA ARG A 61 -25.40 -2.18 -2.57
C ARG A 61 -26.13 -0.88 -2.87
N LYS A 62 -26.39 -0.05 -1.85
CA LYS A 62 -27.04 1.27 -2.00
C LYS A 62 -26.18 2.21 -2.84
N GLN A 63 -24.87 2.24 -2.60
CA GLN A 63 -23.93 3.03 -3.40
C GLN A 63 -23.94 2.59 -4.86
N TRP A 64 -23.79 1.29 -5.13
CA TRP A 64 -23.84 0.75 -6.49
C TRP A 64 -25.12 1.15 -7.23
N ALA A 65 -26.28 1.02 -6.58
CA ALA A 65 -27.57 1.40 -7.18
C ALA A 65 -27.61 2.90 -7.54
N ARG A 66 -27.21 3.77 -6.60
CA ARG A 66 -27.15 5.24 -6.84
C ARG A 66 -26.27 5.58 -8.04
N TRP A 67 -25.05 5.04 -8.09
CA TRP A 67 -24.10 5.33 -9.16
C TRP A 67 -24.52 4.70 -10.49
N LYS A 68 -25.18 3.55 -10.47
CA LYS A 68 -25.71 2.93 -11.68
C LYS A 68 -26.85 3.75 -12.29
N THR A 69 -27.75 4.29 -11.46
CA THR A 69 -28.81 5.21 -11.92
C THR A 69 -28.21 6.45 -12.58
N ARG A 70 -27.16 7.02 -12.00
CA ARG A 70 -26.45 8.17 -12.58
C ARG A 70 -25.77 7.88 -13.90
N LEU A 71 -25.10 6.73 -14.00
CA LEU A 71 -24.46 6.32 -15.24
C LEU A 71 -25.48 6.23 -16.39
N ASN A 72 -26.72 5.84 -16.09
CA ASN A 72 -27.80 5.75 -17.06
C ASN A 72 -28.47 7.12 -17.32
N ASN A 73 -28.57 7.97 -16.29
CA ASN A 73 -29.26 9.27 -16.34
C ASN A 73 -28.34 10.42 -15.87
N PRO A 74 -27.34 10.82 -16.68
CA PRO A 74 -26.33 11.80 -16.26
C PRO A 74 -26.84 13.23 -16.06
N LEU A 75 -28.02 13.58 -16.61
CA LEU A 75 -28.58 14.93 -16.56
C LEU A 75 -29.57 15.16 -15.39
N ASP A 76 -30.04 14.11 -14.73
CA ASP A 76 -31.16 14.18 -13.76
C ASP A 76 -30.74 14.24 -12.29
N VAL A 77 -29.46 14.05 -11.98
CA VAL A 77 -29.00 13.95 -10.57
C VAL A 77 -28.00 15.07 -10.27
N PRO A 78 -28.37 16.10 -9.49
CA PRO A 78 -27.46 17.16 -9.08
C PRO A 78 -26.20 16.58 -8.42
N ARG A 79 -25.03 17.16 -8.72
CA ARG A 79 -23.81 16.90 -7.95
C ARG A 79 -24.05 17.40 -6.52
N THR A 80 -23.99 16.52 -5.53
CA THR A 80 -23.91 16.89 -4.10
C THR A 80 -22.44 16.86 -3.67
N GLU A 81 -22.03 17.80 -2.82
CA GLU A 81 -20.62 17.98 -2.39
C GLU A 81 -20.03 16.73 -1.71
N ASP A 82 -20.87 15.85 -1.14
CA ASP A 82 -20.46 14.56 -0.56
C ASP A 82 -20.07 13.48 -1.61
N GLU A 83 -20.26 13.74 -2.90
CA GLU A 83 -20.12 12.73 -3.98
C GLU A 83 -18.74 12.62 -4.59
N ASP A 84 -17.89 13.62 -4.37
CA ASP A 84 -16.52 13.62 -4.87
C ASP A 84 -15.60 12.72 -4.03
N SER A 85 -16.12 12.17 -2.94
CA SER A 85 -15.53 11.00 -2.26
C SER A 85 -15.80 9.73 -3.08
N VAL A 86 -15.13 9.61 -4.23
CA VAL A 86 -14.94 8.32 -4.90
C VAL A 86 -14.07 7.47 -3.96
N PHE A 87 -14.71 6.87 -2.96
CA PHE A 87 -14.08 6.01 -1.96
C PHE A 87 -13.39 4.86 -2.69
N GLN A 88 -12.06 4.94 -2.76
CA GLN A 88 -11.23 3.86 -3.23
C GLN A 88 -11.03 2.92 -2.06
N ASP A 89 -11.80 1.83 -2.03
CA ASP A 89 -11.69 0.77 -1.02
C ASP A 89 -10.32 0.08 -1.15
N THR A 90 -9.28 0.70 -0.61
CA THR A 90 -7.91 0.24 -0.66
C THR A 90 -7.32 0.34 0.73
N VAL A 91 -6.77 -0.78 1.17
CA VAL A 91 -6.01 -0.87 2.41
C VAL A 91 -4.61 -1.35 2.07
N GLY A 92 -3.63 -0.81 2.77
CA GLY A 92 -2.24 -1.24 2.63
C GLY A 92 -1.54 -1.21 3.97
N ALA A 93 -0.50 -2.05 4.10
CA ALA A 93 0.36 -2.07 5.25
C ALA A 93 1.82 -2.29 4.85
N VAL A 94 2.73 -1.67 5.59
CA VAL A 94 4.16 -1.99 5.55
C VAL A 94 4.63 -2.40 6.92
N VAL A 95 5.54 -3.35 6.92
CA VAL A 95 6.09 -3.97 8.11
C VAL A 95 7.59 -4.04 8.02
N TRP A 96 8.25 -3.77 9.14
CA TRP A 96 9.66 -4.08 9.36
C TRP A 96 9.77 -4.98 10.58
N ASP A 97 10.39 -6.13 10.39
CA ASP A 97 10.80 -7.04 11.46
C ASP A 97 12.25 -6.73 11.82
N THR A 98 12.48 -6.20 13.03
CA THR A 98 13.84 -5.87 13.49
C THR A 98 14.72 -7.08 13.78
N GLU A 99 14.13 -8.25 14.07
CA GLU A 99 14.92 -9.46 14.37
C GLU A 99 15.37 -10.15 13.09
N ALA A 100 14.43 -10.36 12.18
CA ALA A 100 14.74 -10.91 10.86
C ALA A 100 15.46 -9.87 9.97
N ASN A 101 15.33 -8.59 10.32
CA ASN A 101 15.80 -7.45 9.54
C ASN A 101 15.23 -7.45 8.11
N GLU A 102 13.94 -7.77 8.01
CA GLU A 102 13.22 -7.90 6.75
C GLU A 102 12.02 -6.94 6.69
N PHE A 103 11.80 -6.38 5.50
CA PHE A 103 10.61 -5.62 5.17
C PHE A 103 9.58 -6.49 4.48
N ALA A 104 8.31 -6.22 4.78
CA ALA A 104 7.18 -6.76 4.05
C ALA A 104 6.18 -5.65 3.76
N ALA A 105 5.57 -5.69 2.58
CA ALA A 105 4.52 -4.77 2.19
C ALA A 105 3.36 -5.54 1.56
N GLY A 106 2.14 -5.07 1.78
CA GLY A 106 0.94 -5.66 1.21
C GLY A 106 -0.13 -4.63 0.98
N VAL A 107 -0.84 -4.76 -0.15
CA VAL A 107 -1.98 -3.92 -0.51
C VAL A 107 -3.15 -4.79 -0.95
N SER A 108 -4.36 -4.40 -0.58
CA SER A 108 -5.60 -5.02 -1.06
C SER A 108 -6.59 -3.94 -1.46
N SER A 109 -7.25 -4.13 -2.60
CA SER A 109 -8.20 -3.14 -3.13
C SER A 109 -9.41 -3.80 -3.76
N GLY A 110 -10.59 -3.22 -3.51
CA GLY A 110 -11.82 -3.51 -4.27
C GLY A 110 -11.78 -2.94 -5.69
N GLY A 111 -10.90 -1.98 -5.95
CA GLY A 111 -10.85 -1.19 -7.17
C GLY A 111 -11.92 -0.10 -7.20
N ILE A 112 -12.04 0.61 -8.33
CA ILE A 112 -13.03 1.68 -8.46
C ILE A 112 -14.44 1.14 -8.63
N LEU A 113 -15.42 1.93 -8.19
CA LEU A 113 -16.83 1.62 -8.36
C LEU A 113 -17.19 1.54 -9.85
N LEU A 114 -18.10 0.62 -10.20
CA LEU A 114 -18.55 0.34 -11.58
C LEU A 114 -17.42 -0.01 -12.56
N LYS A 115 -16.25 -0.45 -12.08
CA LYS A 115 -15.15 -0.90 -12.95
C LYS A 115 -15.59 -1.97 -13.94
N HIS A 116 -14.96 -1.96 -15.12
CA HIS A 116 -15.02 -3.10 -16.03
C HIS A 116 -14.49 -4.37 -15.36
N ALA A 117 -15.16 -5.50 -15.61
CA ALA A 117 -14.70 -6.80 -15.15
C ALA A 117 -13.34 -7.12 -15.75
N GLY A 118 -12.41 -7.63 -14.93
CA GLY A 118 -11.04 -7.96 -15.35
C GLY A 118 -10.00 -6.89 -15.01
N ARG A 119 -10.41 -5.67 -14.61
CA ARG A 119 -9.48 -4.68 -14.07
C ARG A 119 -8.84 -5.18 -12.77
N ALA A 120 -7.52 -5.40 -12.79
CA ALA A 120 -6.77 -6.12 -11.76
C ALA A 120 -5.52 -5.35 -11.28
N ALA A 121 -4.83 -5.91 -10.28
CA ALA A 121 -3.60 -5.38 -9.70
C ALA A 121 -2.37 -5.66 -10.58
N VAL A 122 -1.33 -4.84 -10.43
CA VAL A 122 -0.06 -4.95 -11.18
C VAL A 122 1.13 -4.94 -10.22
N TYR A 123 2.08 -5.83 -10.45
CA TYR A 123 3.32 -5.93 -9.68
C TYR A 123 4.15 -4.64 -9.80
N GLY A 124 4.70 -4.17 -8.68
CA GLY A 124 5.51 -2.93 -8.63
C GLY A 124 4.71 -1.62 -8.54
N ALA A 125 3.42 -1.65 -8.84
CA ALA A 125 2.57 -0.45 -8.77
C ALA A 125 2.05 -0.20 -7.34
N GLY A 126 1.36 -1.19 -6.77
CA GLY A 126 0.63 -1.02 -5.50
C GLY A 126 1.46 -1.26 -4.24
N CYS A 127 2.47 -2.11 -4.27
CA CYS A 127 3.35 -2.30 -3.12
C CYS A 127 4.73 -2.76 -3.58
N TRP A 128 5.74 -2.46 -2.77
CA TRP A 128 7.11 -2.86 -2.97
C TRP A 128 7.79 -3.08 -1.63
N ALA A 129 8.53 -4.18 -1.48
CA ALA A 129 9.39 -4.40 -0.33
C ALA A 129 10.72 -4.90 -0.86
N GLN A 130 11.81 -4.28 -0.42
CA GLN A 130 13.14 -4.63 -0.88
C GLN A 130 14.10 -4.65 0.30
N ASN A 131 14.67 -5.84 0.51
CA ASN A 131 15.76 -6.03 1.46
C ASN A 131 17.06 -5.93 0.66
N CYS A 132 17.78 -4.82 0.80
CA CYS A 132 19.09 -4.65 0.15
C CYS A 132 20.16 -5.49 0.88
N SER A 133 21.00 -6.19 0.10
CA SER A 133 21.93 -7.22 0.61
C SER A 133 23.39 -6.79 0.64
N VAL A 134 23.76 -5.61 0.11
CA VAL A 134 25.17 -5.26 -0.17
C VAL A 134 25.70 -4.05 0.63
N SER A 135 24.84 -3.18 1.19
CA SER A 135 25.26 -1.97 1.92
C SER A 135 24.54 -1.73 3.26
N GLY A 136 23.79 -2.71 3.78
CA GLY A 136 23.16 -2.61 5.11
C GLY A 136 21.89 -1.76 5.19
N GLU A 137 21.61 -0.90 4.21
CA GLU A 137 20.44 -0.01 4.17
C GLU A 137 19.22 -0.67 3.50
N ARG A 138 17.99 -0.38 3.95
CA ARG A 138 16.79 -1.12 3.53
C ARG A 138 15.52 -0.26 3.51
N SER A 139 14.61 -0.51 2.55
CA SER A 139 13.35 0.23 2.45
C SER A 139 12.15 -0.66 2.05
N GLY A 140 10.97 -0.33 2.57
CA GLY A 140 9.71 -1.00 2.25
C GLY A 140 8.54 -0.02 2.13
N MET A 141 7.66 -0.23 1.16
CA MET A 141 6.60 0.71 0.83
C MET A 141 5.30 0.02 0.38
N ALA A 142 4.17 0.60 0.79
CA ALA A 142 2.85 0.26 0.29
C ALA A 142 2.17 1.52 -0.23
N CYS A 143 1.69 1.44 -1.46
CA CYS A 143 0.94 2.50 -2.12
C CYS A 143 -0.51 2.05 -2.32
N ARG A 144 -1.38 3.02 -2.57
CA ARG A 144 -2.70 2.77 -3.15
C ARG A 144 -2.56 2.13 -4.55
N SER A 145 -3.62 1.49 -5.06
CA SER A 145 -3.64 0.91 -6.42
C SER A 145 -4.61 1.68 -7.32
N GLY A 146 -4.15 2.13 -8.49
CA GLY A 146 -4.94 2.86 -9.50
C GLY A 146 -4.16 3.04 -10.82
N GLU A 147 -4.80 3.47 -11.90
CA GLU A 147 -4.18 3.59 -13.23
C GLU A 147 -2.92 4.45 -13.22
N TYR A 148 -2.96 5.60 -12.55
CA TYR A 148 -1.83 6.53 -12.50
C TYR A 148 -0.62 5.93 -11.78
N ILE A 149 -0.87 5.20 -10.69
CA ILE A 149 0.15 4.50 -9.91
C ILE A 149 0.75 3.34 -10.74
N ILE A 150 -0.08 2.66 -11.53
CA ILE A 150 0.39 1.62 -12.47
C ILE A 150 1.25 2.22 -13.57
N ARG A 151 0.82 3.33 -14.19
CA ARG A 151 1.58 4.02 -15.25
C ARG A 151 2.94 4.52 -14.77
N ALA A 152 3.01 5.03 -13.55
CA ALA A 152 4.25 5.53 -12.96
C ALA A 152 5.10 4.43 -12.30
N ASN A 153 4.59 3.20 -12.17
CA ASN A 153 5.21 2.13 -11.39
C ASN A 153 5.61 2.59 -9.97
N LEU A 154 4.71 3.37 -9.35
CA LEU A 154 5.07 4.34 -8.31
C LEU A 154 5.73 3.71 -7.08
N ALA A 155 5.23 2.57 -6.59
CA ALA A 155 5.82 1.88 -5.44
C ALA A 155 7.24 1.35 -5.75
N ARG A 156 7.52 0.96 -6.99
CA ARG A 156 8.90 0.59 -7.33
C ARG A 156 9.79 1.81 -7.49
N SER A 157 9.31 2.84 -8.20
CA SER A 157 10.09 4.04 -8.54
C SER A 157 10.52 4.81 -7.29
N ILE A 158 9.61 5.02 -6.32
CA ILE A 158 9.95 5.69 -5.07
C ILE A 158 10.98 4.87 -4.26
N CYS A 159 10.80 3.55 -4.12
CA CYS A 159 11.75 2.72 -3.37
C CYS A 159 13.15 2.77 -4.00
N HIS A 160 13.24 2.68 -5.32
CA HIS A 160 14.52 2.78 -6.04
C HIS A 160 15.16 4.17 -5.91
N ALA A 161 14.38 5.25 -6.01
CA ALA A 161 14.89 6.61 -5.88
C ALA A 161 15.41 6.88 -4.46
N VAL A 162 14.66 6.46 -3.44
CA VAL A 162 15.04 6.58 -2.03
C VAL A 162 16.29 5.76 -1.74
N ASP A 163 16.36 4.50 -2.21
CA ASP A 163 17.55 3.65 -2.03
C ASP A 163 18.80 4.28 -2.68
N ALA A 164 18.66 4.85 -3.87
CA ALA A 164 19.77 5.50 -4.58
C ALA A 164 20.26 6.81 -3.92
N ASP A 165 19.36 7.54 -3.25
CA ASP A 165 19.71 8.80 -2.59
C ASP A 165 20.20 8.58 -1.15
N ILE A 166 19.72 7.55 -0.44
CA ILE A 166 20.29 7.16 0.86
C ILE A 166 21.78 6.84 0.71
N GLN A 167 22.17 6.12 -0.34
CA GLN A 167 23.58 5.81 -0.64
C GLN A 167 24.47 7.05 -0.87
N LYS A 168 23.87 8.23 -1.08
CA LYS A 168 24.56 9.49 -1.35
C LYS A 168 24.38 10.52 -0.23
N ASP A 169 23.80 10.12 0.91
CA ASP A 169 23.40 11.02 2.01
C ASP A 169 22.48 12.16 1.51
N GLY A 170 21.55 11.82 0.62
CA GLY A 170 20.59 12.75 0.03
C GLY A 170 19.39 13.05 0.93
N ASP A 171 18.74 14.19 0.70
CA ASP A 171 17.48 14.52 1.38
C ASP A 171 16.31 13.73 0.78
N ILE A 172 15.88 12.69 1.51
CA ILE A 172 14.70 11.86 1.17
C ILE A 172 13.47 12.73 0.86
N HIS A 173 13.28 13.87 1.54
CA HIS A 173 12.13 14.73 1.28
C HIS A 173 12.19 15.35 -0.13
N GLU A 174 13.38 15.76 -0.57
CA GLU A 174 13.58 16.28 -1.92
C GLU A 174 13.42 15.18 -2.98
N THR A 175 13.97 13.99 -2.75
CA THR A 175 13.80 12.82 -3.61
C THR A 175 12.33 12.49 -3.81
N LEU A 176 11.57 12.41 -2.70
CA LEU A 176 10.15 12.10 -2.75
C LEU A 176 9.36 13.20 -3.46
N ARG A 177 9.63 14.47 -3.15
CA ARG A 177 9.00 15.60 -3.86
C ARG A 177 9.26 15.51 -5.37
N LYS A 178 10.49 15.18 -5.77
CA LYS A 178 10.86 15.03 -7.18
C LYS A 178 10.06 13.93 -7.85
N VAL A 179 10.08 12.70 -7.31
CA VAL A 179 9.35 11.57 -7.89
C VAL A 179 7.84 11.84 -7.92
N LEU A 180 7.28 12.38 -6.84
CA LEU A 180 5.85 12.66 -6.75
C LEU A 180 5.40 13.75 -7.72
N VAL A 181 6.18 14.82 -7.88
CA VAL A 181 5.77 15.94 -8.74
C VAL A 181 6.12 15.66 -10.19
N GLU A 182 7.38 15.28 -10.47
CA GLU A 182 7.93 15.18 -11.82
C GLU A 182 7.57 13.86 -12.49
N GLU A 183 7.56 12.74 -11.76
CA GLU A 183 7.32 11.41 -12.34
C GLU A 183 5.85 10.95 -12.18
N PHE A 184 5.15 11.43 -11.16
CA PHE A 184 3.75 11.05 -10.91
C PHE A 184 2.75 12.15 -11.26
N TRP A 185 2.79 13.30 -10.59
CA TRP A 185 1.76 14.33 -10.67
C TRP A 185 1.69 14.93 -12.07
N LEU A 186 2.77 15.57 -12.55
CA LEU A 186 2.80 16.26 -13.85
C LEU A 186 2.43 15.34 -15.02
N PRO A 187 2.98 14.11 -15.15
CA PRO A 187 2.63 13.23 -16.27
C PRO A 187 1.23 12.62 -16.17
N SER A 188 0.64 12.61 -14.98
CA SER A 188 -0.70 12.04 -14.74
C SER A 188 -1.83 13.03 -14.97
N ARG A 189 -1.55 14.34 -15.06
CA ARG A 189 -2.57 15.36 -15.32
C ARG A 189 -3.16 15.19 -16.71
N SER A 190 -4.48 15.26 -16.80
CA SER A 190 -5.20 15.31 -18.07
C SER A 190 -6.39 16.26 -17.96
N PRO A 191 -6.95 16.75 -19.10
CA PRO A 191 -8.17 17.57 -19.06
C PRO A 191 -9.35 16.87 -18.36
N SER A 192 -9.36 15.54 -18.38
CA SER A 192 -10.35 14.69 -17.70
C SER A 192 -10.08 14.47 -16.22
N ASN A 193 -8.85 14.73 -15.75
CA ASN A 193 -8.45 14.61 -14.36
C ASN A 193 -7.32 15.61 -14.06
N PRO A 194 -7.67 16.85 -13.67
CA PRO A 194 -6.69 17.90 -13.47
C PRO A 194 -5.77 17.64 -12.26
N ASP A 195 -6.24 16.84 -11.30
CA ASP A 195 -5.63 16.68 -9.97
C ASP A 195 -5.48 15.19 -9.57
N PRO A 196 -4.46 14.48 -10.10
CA PRO A 196 -4.28 13.04 -9.89
C PRO A 196 -3.77 12.67 -8.49
N SER A 197 -4.64 12.28 -7.57
CA SER A 197 -4.25 11.96 -6.19
C SER A 197 -3.68 10.54 -5.97
N ALA A 198 -2.74 10.42 -5.02
CA ALA A 198 -2.25 9.16 -4.48
C ALA A 198 -2.04 9.26 -2.96
N GLY A 199 -2.24 8.13 -2.27
CA GLY A 199 -1.85 7.98 -0.86
C GLY A 199 -0.81 6.87 -0.73
N ILE A 200 0.27 7.16 -0.01
CA ILE A 200 1.47 6.31 0.07
C ILE A 200 1.93 6.24 1.53
N VAL A 201 2.33 5.04 1.93
CA VAL A 201 2.98 4.79 3.21
C VAL A 201 4.32 4.12 2.94
N LEU A 202 5.40 4.84 3.24
CA LEU A 202 6.78 4.42 3.04
C LEU A 202 7.46 4.27 4.40
N LEU A 203 8.12 3.14 4.62
CA LEU A 203 8.96 2.89 5.77
C LEU A 203 10.41 2.69 5.31
N VAL A 204 11.30 3.51 5.85
CA VAL A 204 12.74 3.47 5.57
C VAL A 204 13.46 3.16 6.88
N ALA A 205 14.40 2.22 6.86
CA ALA A 205 15.37 2.06 7.95
C ALA A 205 16.77 2.32 7.42
N GLU A 206 17.45 3.27 8.07
CA GLU A 206 18.85 3.56 7.81
C GLU A 206 19.72 2.63 8.66
N ALA A 207 20.83 2.12 8.13
CA ALA A 207 21.80 1.42 8.96
C ALA A 207 22.68 2.46 9.66
N ASP A 208 22.98 2.25 10.94
CA ASP A 208 24.02 3.03 11.61
C ASP A 208 25.41 2.60 11.07
N ASP A 209 26.47 3.35 11.38
CA ASP A 209 27.86 3.11 10.92
C ASP A 209 28.37 1.67 11.17
N ASP A 210 27.77 0.96 12.14
CA ASP A 210 28.07 -0.45 12.46
C ASP A 210 27.33 -1.47 11.56
N GLY A 211 26.57 -1.02 10.55
CA GLY A 211 25.77 -1.86 9.65
C GLY A 211 24.51 -2.46 10.29
N LEU A 212 24.20 -2.07 11.53
CA LEU A 212 23.01 -2.48 12.28
C LEU A 212 21.91 -1.42 12.12
N CYS A 213 20.76 -1.81 11.59
CA CYS A 213 19.57 -0.96 11.58
C CYS A 213 18.97 -0.96 13.00
N THR A 214 19.07 0.16 13.70
CA THR A 214 18.48 0.31 15.05
C THR A 214 17.06 0.87 14.97
N ASP A 215 16.25 0.66 16.00
CA ASP A 215 14.88 1.19 16.09
C ASP A 215 14.84 2.74 15.91
N THR A 216 15.94 3.41 16.24
CA THR A 216 16.12 4.86 16.18
C THR A 216 16.33 5.45 14.79
N SER A 217 16.69 4.64 13.79
CA SER A 217 16.98 5.10 12.42
C SER A 217 15.80 4.93 11.45
N THR A 218 14.60 4.65 12.00
CA THR A 218 13.39 4.47 11.20
C THR A 218 12.69 5.78 10.87
N ARG A 219 12.45 5.98 9.57
CA ARG A 219 11.68 7.10 9.03
C ARG A 219 10.40 6.55 8.43
N LEU A 220 9.26 6.99 8.95
CA LEU A 220 7.98 6.76 8.32
C LEU A 220 7.63 8.00 7.49
N VAL A 221 7.37 7.81 6.21
CA VAL A 221 6.92 8.88 5.33
C VAL A 221 5.53 8.59 4.83
N CYS A 222 4.63 9.54 5.06
CA CYS A 222 3.25 9.47 4.60
C CYS A 222 3.04 10.59 3.59
N ILE A 223 2.60 10.23 2.39
CA ILE A 223 2.31 11.18 1.33
C ILE A 223 0.84 11.09 1.04
N HIS A 224 0.17 12.25 0.99
CA HIS A 224 -1.22 12.31 0.61
C HIS A 224 -1.51 13.58 -0.17
N ASP A 225 -2.49 13.48 -1.07
CA ASP A 225 -2.96 14.59 -1.91
C ASP A 225 -4.50 14.63 -1.99
N CYS A 226 -5.20 13.99 -1.03
CA CYS A 226 -6.65 14.04 -0.94
C CYS A 226 -7.11 15.00 0.16
N GLU A 227 -8.09 15.86 -0.15
CA GLU A 227 -8.90 16.61 0.82
C GLU A 227 -9.54 15.70 1.89
N TYR A 228 -9.73 14.43 1.56
CA TYR A 228 -10.25 13.40 2.46
C TYR A 228 -9.09 12.65 3.11
N GLY A 229 -8.75 13.06 4.34
CA GLY A 229 -7.54 12.64 5.04
C GLY A 229 -7.32 11.11 5.13
N CYS A 230 -6.06 10.70 5.05
CA CYS A 230 -5.65 9.32 5.32
C CYS A 230 -5.65 9.07 6.83
N ARG A 231 -6.36 8.04 7.29
CA ARG A 231 -6.20 7.55 8.67
C ARG A 231 -5.01 6.60 8.71
N LEU A 232 -3.91 7.08 9.28
CA LEU A 232 -2.74 6.27 9.56
C LEU A 232 -2.92 5.60 10.92
N PHE A 233 -2.79 4.28 10.92
CA PHE A 233 -2.80 3.49 12.13
C PHE A 233 -1.37 3.09 12.44
N PHE A 234 -0.84 3.53 13.57
CA PHE A 234 0.42 3.04 14.09
C PHE A 234 0.10 1.94 15.07
N VAL A 235 0.61 0.75 14.79
CA VAL A 235 0.48 -0.38 15.69
C VAL A 235 1.88 -0.78 16.13
N ARG A 236 2.21 -0.47 17.38
CA ARG A 236 3.38 -1.02 18.05
C ARG A 236 2.95 -2.31 18.73
N GLN A 237 3.44 -3.45 18.25
CA GLN A 237 3.34 -4.68 19.04
C GLN A 237 4.41 -4.60 20.13
N VAL A 238 3.99 -4.23 21.34
CA VAL A 238 4.81 -4.37 22.55
C VAL A 238 4.52 -5.77 23.11
N ARG A 239 5.57 -6.46 23.60
CA ARG A 239 5.55 -7.82 24.16
C ARG A 239 4.24 -8.22 24.88
N GLU A 240 3.91 -9.52 24.81
CA GLU A 240 2.75 -10.20 25.44
C GLU A 240 1.38 -9.97 24.80
N GLY A 241 1.33 -9.73 23.48
CA GLY A 241 0.06 -9.65 22.74
C GLY A 241 -0.76 -8.39 23.00
N ARG A 242 -0.22 -7.42 23.75
CA ARG A 242 -0.83 -6.09 23.91
C ARG A 242 -0.44 -5.18 22.75
N LEU A 243 -1.36 -5.08 21.79
CA LEU A 243 -1.34 -4.04 20.75
C LEU A 243 -1.46 -2.66 21.42
N ARG A 244 -0.40 -1.85 21.34
CA ARG A 244 -0.52 -0.41 21.59
C ARG A 244 -0.68 0.27 20.25
N SER A 245 -1.92 0.59 19.90
CA SER A 245 -2.23 1.42 18.74
C SER A 245 -2.19 2.89 19.14
N SER A 246 -1.39 3.70 18.45
CA SER A 246 -1.56 5.15 18.44
C SER A 246 -2.12 5.54 17.08
N VAL A 247 -3.26 6.22 17.07
CA VAL A 247 -3.81 6.76 15.84
C VAL A 247 -3.30 8.19 15.73
N SER A 248 -2.46 8.46 14.73
CA SER A 248 -2.06 9.81 14.39
C SER A 248 -2.68 10.13 13.04
N SER A 249 -3.65 11.04 13.03
CA SER A 249 -4.23 11.55 11.78
C SER A 249 -3.44 12.78 11.34
N ALA A 250 -2.89 12.74 10.13
CA ALA A 250 -2.39 13.92 9.45
C ALA A 250 -3.36 14.26 8.32
N ALA A 251 -3.87 15.50 8.34
CA ALA A 251 -4.61 16.10 7.25
C ALA A 251 -3.85 17.36 6.84
N ILE A 252 -3.21 17.31 5.67
CA ILE A 252 -2.58 18.45 5.01
C ILE A 252 -3.52 18.97 3.93
N HIS A 253 -3.76 20.27 3.93
CA HIS A 253 -4.38 20.96 2.79
C HIS A 253 -3.27 21.66 2.00
N SER A 254 -2.87 21.07 0.86
CA SER A 254 -1.91 21.68 -0.07
C SER A 254 -2.32 21.42 -1.52
N SER A 255 -2.00 22.35 -2.42
CA SER A 255 -2.26 22.24 -3.87
C SER A 255 -1.21 21.40 -4.62
N LEU A 256 -0.20 20.90 -3.90
CA LEU A 256 0.85 20.03 -4.40
C LEU A 256 0.96 18.81 -3.46
N PRO A 257 1.40 17.66 -3.98
CA PRO A 257 1.69 16.50 -3.14
C PRO A 257 2.73 16.85 -2.08
N GLN A 258 2.43 16.59 -0.81
CA GLN A 258 3.37 16.77 0.30
C GLN A 258 3.69 15.45 0.98
N ALA A 259 4.94 15.33 1.44
CA ALA A 259 5.43 14.20 2.23
C ALA A 259 5.58 14.62 3.70
N VAL A 260 4.91 13.94 4.61
CA VAL A 260 5.12 14.11 6.06
C VAL A 260 6.02 13.01 6.55
N ILE A 261 7.18 13.41 7.06
CA ILE A 261 8.13 12.49 7.67
C ILE A 261 7.88 12.48 9.18
N PHE A 262 7.44 11.35 9.68
CA PHE A 262 7.40 11.07 11.11
C PHE A 262 8.75 10.45 11.51
N ARG A 263 9.52 11.20 12.28
CA ARG A 263 10.69 10.69 13.01
C ARG A 263 10.26 10.28 14.40
N ARG A 264 10.72 9.13 14.87
CA ARG A 264 10.49 8.73 16.26
C ARG A 264 11.27 9.67 17.19
N PRO A 265 10.65 10.23 18.25
CA PRO A 265 11.41 10.99 19.24
C PRO A 265 12.40 10.07 19.95
N MET A 266 13.65 10.51 20.10
CA MET A 266 14.69 9.87 20.90
C MET A 266 14.23 9.77 22.35
N THR A 267 13.52 8.71 22.69
CA THR A 267 13.23 8.37 24.08
C THR A 267 14.16 7.22 24.42
N HIS A 268 14.93 7.40 25.51
CA HIS A 268 15.95 6.48 26.01
C HIS A 268 15.61 5.03 25.67
N ALA A 269 16.50 4.40 24.88
CA ALA A 269 16.51 2.97 24.63
C ALA A 269 16.17 2.22 25.93
N SER A 270 14.94 1.72 26.04
CA SER A 270 14.66 0.77 27.09
C SER A 270 15.53 -0.43 26.77
N LYS A 271 16.46 -0.76 27.67
CA LYS A 271 17.38 -1.92 27.66
C LYS A 271 16.68 -3.29 27.59
N ALA A 272 15.47 -3.38 27.06
CA ALA A 272 14.69 -4.59 26.95
C ALA A 272 14.82 -5.14 25.53
N GLY A 273 15.86 -5.93 25.29
CA GLY A 273 16.04 -6.70 24.05
C GLY A 273 14.85 -7.64 23.81
N GLY A 274 14.21 -7.49 22.64
CA GLY A 274 13.14 -8.36 22.13
C GLY A 274 12.58 -7.83 20.81
N PRO A 275 11.75 -8.63 20.10
CA PRO A 275 11.34 -8.32 18.74
C PRO A 275 10.48 -7.06 18.68
N HIS A 276 10.78 -6.18 17.73
CA HIS A 276 9.95 -5.03 17.41
C HIS A 276 9.41 -5.21 15.99
N VAL A 277 8.09 -5.37 15.88
CA VAL A 277 7.38 -5.39 14.59
C VAL A 277 6.69 -4.04 14.45
N PHE A 278 7.08 -3.29 13.42
CA PHE A 278 6.45 -2.03 13.06
C PHE A 278 5.35 -2.30 12.06
N ILE A 279 4.11 -1.96 12.38
CA ILE A 279 3.01 -2.05 11.41
C ILE A 279 2.40 -0.67 11.27
N THR A 280 2.43 -0.17 10.04
CA THR A 280 1.66 1.01 9.65
C THR A 280 0.74 0.60 8.52
N GLY A 281 -0.47 1.16 8.51
CA GLY A 281 -1.41 0.92 7.44
C GLY A 281 -2.35 2.08 7.22
N PHE A 282 -2.93 2.10 6.04
CA PHE A 282 -3.93 3.08 5.65
C PHE A 282 -5.23 2.37 5.28
N ALA A 283 -6.35 3.05 5.58
CA ALA A 283 -7.65 2.78 5.00
C ALA A 283 -8.20 4.12 4.50
N MET A 284 -8.62 4.16 3.25
CA MET A 284 -9.14 5.37 2.60
C MET A 284 -10.55 5.14 2.09
#